data_AF-A0AAU2DCC8-F1
#
_entry.id   AF-A0AAU2DCC8-F1
#
_cell.length_a   1.000
_cell.length_b   1.000
_cell.length_c   1.000
_cell.angle_alpha   90.00
_cell.angle_beta   90.00
_cell.angle_gamma   90.00
#
_symmetry.space_group_name_H-M   'P 1'
#
loop_
_entity.id
_entity.type
_entity.pdbx_description
1 polymer ?
#
loop_
_entity_poly.entity_id
_entity_poly.type
_entity_poly.pdbx_seq_one_letter_code
_entity_poly.pdbx_strand_id
1 'polypeptide(L)'
;MPTIEFFGMQREERDALEKRVRELLAEEEFREHCVFVTAAGSRVLDWQGRSRPFVRVSTRSEQRAERFRKLLRDTCDLEIVRIDFQPMADSSPDEEKHSG
;
A
#
# COMPACT_ATOMS: atom_id res chain seq x y z
N MET A 1 -4.66 -1.56 -8.05
CA MET A 1 -4.68 -0.28 -7.31
C MET A 1 -3.66 -0.39 -6.19
N PRO A 2 -2.45 0.17 -6.36
CA PRO A 2 -1.47 0.26 -5.28
C PRO A 2 -1.91 1.32 -4.26
N THR A 3 -1.84 1.01 -2.97
CA THR A 3 -2.08 1.95 -1.88
C THR A 3 -0.73 2.30 -1.24
N ILE A 4 -0.40 3.58 -1.19
CA ILE A 4 0.82 4.13 -0.60
C ILE A 4 0.44 4.77 0.73
N GLU A 5 0.93 4.22 1.83
CA GLU A 5 0.59 4.62 3.19
C GLU A 5 1.83 5.18 3.90
N PHE A 6 1.69 6.34 4.54
CA PHE A 6 2.77 7.00 5.28
C PHE A 6 2.60 6.80 6.78
N PHE A 7 3.61 6.23 7.44
CA PHE A 7 3.59 5.91 8.88
C PHE A 7 4.69 6.64 9.65
N GLY A 8 4.35 7.15 10.85
CA GLY A 8 5.32 7.74 11.78
C GLY A 8 5.83 9.13 11.40
N MET A 9 5.29 9.74 10.35
CA MET A 9 5.76 11.02 9.80
C MET A 9 4.95 12.20 10.29
N GLN A 10 5.63 13.34 10.47
CA GLN A 10 4.95 14.62 10.66
C GLN A 10 4.36 15.13 9.35
N ARG A 11 3.39 16.04 9.43
CA ARG A 11 2.67 16.54 8.24
C ARG A 11 3.61 17.08 7.15
N GLU A 12 4.55 17.94 7.52
CA GLU A 12 5.44 18.61 6.58
C GLU A 12 6.39 17.61 5.89
N GLU A 13 6.97 16.70 6.67
CA GLU A 13 7.82 15.60 6.17
C GLU A 13 7.04 14.70 5.20
N ARG A 14 5.82 14.32 5.58
CA ARG A 14 4.92 13.54 4.74
C ARG A 14 4.60 14.27 3.44
N ASP A 15 4.21 15.54 3.49
CA ASP A 15 3.81 16.31 2.31
C ASP A 15 4.98 16.44 1.32
N ALA A 16 6.20 16.64 1.83
CA ALA A 16 7.42 16.65 1.01
C ALA A 16 7.68 15.28 0.37
N LEU A 17 7.58 14.20 1.15
CA LEU A 17 7.80 12.84 0.64
C LEU A 17 6.71 12.42 -0.35
N GLU A 18 5.44 12.71 -0.07
CA GLU A 18 4.32 12.43 -0.98
C GLU A 18 4.53 13.12 -2.33
N LYS A 19 4.90 14.40 -2.32
CA LYS A 19 5.24 15.13 -3.55
C LYS A 19 6.35 14.41 -4.32
N ARG A 20 7.42 13.99 -3.62
CA ARG A 20 8.53 13.27 -4.26
C ARG A 20 8.10 11.93 -4.85
N VAL A 21 7.26 11.16 -4.14
CA VAL A 21 6.72 9.89 -4.65
C VAL A 21 5.86 10.13 -5.89
N ARG A 22 5.03 11.19 -5.91
CA ARG A 22 4.21 11.55 -7.08
C ARG A 22 5.07 11.89 -8.30
N GLU A 23 6.16 12.64 -8.11
CA GLU A 23 7.12 12.94 -9.19
C GLU A 23 7.75 11.66 -9.75
N LEU A 24 8.18 10.74 -8.88
CA LEU A 24 8.78 9.47 -9.29
C LEU A 24 7.81 8.54 -10.03
N LEU A 25 6.51 8.65 -9.74
CA LEU A 25 5.46 7.88 -10.41
C LEU A 25 4.95 8.55 -11.69
N ALA A 26 5.37 9.76 -12.04
CA ALA A 26 4.78 10.54 -13.12
C ALA A 26 4.82 9.80 -14.48
N GLU A 27 5.86 9.01 -14.72
CA GLU A 27 6.06 8.26 -15.97
C GLU A 27 5.44 6.85 -15.95
N GLU A 28 4.96 6.37 -14.79
CA GLU A 28 4.39 5.03 -14.68
C GLU A 28 2.95 5.01 -15.22
N GLU A 29 2.66 4.03 -16.10
CA GLU A 29 1.34 3.87 -16.72
C GLU A 29 0.21 3.67 -15.68
N PHE A 30 0.55 3.12 -14.51
CA PHE A 30 -0.42 2.84 -13.47
C PHE A 30 -0.61 3.98 -12.45
N ARG A 31 0.03 5.14 -12.63
CA ARG A 31 0.04 6.24 -11.65
C ARG A 31 -1.36 6.71 -11.22
N GLU A 32 -2.31 6.75 -12.16
CA GLU A 32 -3.69 7.20 -11.91
C GLU A 32 -4.46 6.20 -11.02
N HIS A 33 -3.94 4.99 -10.84
CA HIS A 33 -4.50 3.96 -9.98
C HIS A 33 -3.85 3.91 -8.60
N CYS A 34 -2.89 4.80 -8.32
CA CYS A 34 -2.23 4.89 -7.03
C CYS A 34 -3.06 5.73 -6.07
N VAL A 35 -3.27 5.21 -4.86
CA VAL A 35 -3.99 5.92 -3.80
C VAL A 35 -3.01 6.23 -2.68
N PHE A 36 -3.02 7.47 -2.19
CA PHE A 36 -2.18 7.92 -1.08
C PHE A 36 -3.03 8.00 0.19
N VAL A 37 -2.54 7.39 1.26
CA VAL A 37 -3.25 7.30 2.55
C VAL A 37 -2.33 7.77 3.66
N THR A 38 -2.87 8.59 4.56
CA THR A 38 -2.14 9.02 5.75
C THR A 38 -2.58 8.19 6.95
N ALA A 39 -1.63 7.52 7.63
CA ALA A 39 -1.86 6.98 8.96
C ALA A 39 -1.66 8.09 10.01
N ALA A 40 -2.63 9.01 10.11
CA ALA A 40 -2.49 10.22 10.92
C ALA A 40 -2.32 9.88 12.42
N GLY A 41 -1.35 10.52 13.07
CA GLY A 41 -1.06 10.29 14.49
C GLY A 41 -0.35 8.96 14.80
N SER A 42 0.02 8.18 13.79
CA SER A 42 0.82 6.97 14.00
C SER A 42 2.21 7.34 14.55
N ARG A 43 2.65 6.62 15.58
CA ARG A 43 4.04 6.61 16.04
C ARG A 43 4.64 5.26 15.68
N VAL A 44 5.71 5.28 14.90
CA VAL A 44 6.50 4.08 14.61
C VAL A 44 7.81 4.20 15.36
N LEU A 45 8.05 3.25 16.25
CA LEU A 45 9.25 3.21 17.07
C LEU A 45 9.97 1.88 16.84
N ASP A 46 11.30 1.94 16.83
CA ASP A 46 12.12 0.73 16.91
C ASP A 46 12.13 0.16 18.35
N TRP A 47 12.81 -0.98 18.52
CA TRP A 47 12.94 -1.64 19.82
C TRP A 47 13.56 -0.74 20.91
N GLN A 48 14.38 0.24 20.51
CA GLN A 48 15.03 1.19 21.41
C GLN A 48 14.18 2.44 21.65
N GLY A 49 12.97 2.51 21.12
CA GLY A 49 12.06 3.64 21.26
C GLY A 49 12.38 4.83 20.35
N ARG A 50 13.25 4.67 19.35
CA ARG A 50 13.59 5.74 18.40
C ARG A 50 12.57 5.77 17.27
N SER A 51 12.27 6.98 16.78
CA SER A 51 11.37 7.15 15.63
C SER A 51 11.93 6.44 14.40
N ARG A 52 11.09 5.65 13.73
CA ARG A 52 11.44 4.93 12.50
C ARG A 52 10.30 4.98 11.48
N PRO A 53 10.04 6.16 10.89
CA PRO A 53 8.97 6.31 9.89
C PRO A 53 9.27 5.50 8.64
N PHE A 54 8.23 5.05 7.95
CA PHE A 54 8.37 4.30 6.69
C PHE A 54 7.12 4.48 5.82
N VAL A 55 7.27 4.09 4.54
CA VAL A 55 6.16 4.02 3.59
C VAL A 55 5.81 2.56 3.36
N ARG A 56 4.52 2.22 3.45
CA ARG A 56 4.00 0.92 3.01
C ARG A 56 3.36 1.07 1.64
N VAL A 57 3.69 0.16 0.73
CA VAL A 57 2.94 0.00 -0.51
C VAL A 57 2.25 -1.35 -0.54
N SER A 58 0.93 -1.30 -0.56
CA SER A 58 0.05 -2.46 -0.64
C SER A 58 -0.45 -2.63 -2.08
N THR A 59 -0.20 -3.78 -2.71
CA THR A 59 -0.61 -4.01 -4.11
C THR A 59 -0.87 -5.49 -4.39
N ARG A 60 -1.78 -5.77 -5.34
CA ARG A 60 -2.03 -7.13 -5.85
C ARG A 60 -1.08 -7.54 -6.99
N SER A 61 -0.42 -6.56 -7.61
CA SER A 61 0.44 -6.80 -8.77
C SER A 61 1.89 -6.91 -8.34
N GLU A 62 2.47 -8.09 -8.59
CA GLU A 62 3.90 -8.34 -8.40
C GLU A 62 4.78 -7.39 -9.23
N GLN A 63 4.41 -7.17 -10.49
CA GLN A 63 5.13 -6.24 -11.37
C GLN A 63 5.14 -4.83 -10.78
N ARG A 64 4.00 -4.34 -10.28
CA ARG A 64 3.93 -3.01 -9.64
C ARG A 64 4.73 -2.99 -8.35
N ALA A 65 4.65 -4.03 -7.51
CA ALA A 65 5.46 -4.15 -6.31
C ALA A 65 6.96 -4.00 -6.62
N GLU A 66 7.43 -4.68 -7.66
CA GLU A 66 8.83 -4.58 -8.09
C GLU A 66 9.19 -3.19 -8.64
N ARG A 67 8.26 -2.53 -9.35
CA ARG A 67 8.45 -1.13 -9.76
C ARG A 67 8.60 -0.18 -8.58
N PHE A 68 7.75 -0.30 -7.56
CA PHE A 68 7.88 0.51 -6.35
C PHE A 68 9.21 0.27 -5.62
N ARG A 69 9.68 -0.98 -5.52
CA ARG A 69 11.00 -1.27 -4.94
C ARG A 69 12.14 -0.57 -5.66
N LYS A 70 12.06 -0.44 -6.99
CA LYS A 70 13.10 0.24 -7.78
C LYS A 70 13.01 1.75 -7.64
N LEU A 71 11.81 2.31 -7.74
CA LEU A 71 11.61 3.76 -7.71
C LEU A 71 11.88 4.38 -6.34
N LEU A 72 11.50 3.70 -5.25
CA LEU A 72 11.51 4.28 -3.90
C LEU A 72 12.70 3.85 -3.04
N ARG A 73 13.58 2.98 -3.56
CA ARG A 73 14.71 2.39 -2.82
C ARG A 73 15.54 3.43 -2.05
N ASP A 74 15.87 4.52 -2.72
CA ASP A 74 16.79 5.54 -2.20
C ASP A 74 16.02 6.77 -1.65
N THR A 75 14.70 6.66 -1.51
CA THR A 75 13.83 7.77 -1.10
C THR A 75 13.31 7.60 0.32
N CYS A 76 12.96 6.39 0.74
CA CYS A 76 12.41 6.12 2.07
C CYS A 76 12.62 4.67 2.51
N ASP A 77 12.53 4.42 3.81
CA ASP A 77 12.29 3.06 4.32
C ASP A 77 10.96 2.56 3.75
N LEU A 78 11.00 1.42 3.05
CA LEU A 78 9.90 0.91 2.24
C LEU A 78 9.47 -0.49 2.67
N GLU A 79 8.20 -0.64 3.01
CA GLU A 79 7.54 -1.92 3.21
C GLU A 79 6.65 -2.24 2.00
N ILE A 80 6.76 -3.44 1.43
CA ILE A 80 5.91 -3.87 0.31
C ILE A 80 5.02 -5.03 0.78
N VAL A 81 3.71 -4.81 0.73
CA VAL A 81 2.71 -5.84 1.06
C VAL A 81 2.04 -6.31 -0.22
N ARG A 82 2.22 -7.60 -0.54
CA ARG A 82 1.46 -8.26 -1.60
C ARG A 82 0.12 -8.73 -1.05
N ILE A 83 -0.95 -8.32 -1.70
CA ILE A 83 -2.32 -8.73 -1.33
C ILE A 83 -2.81 -9.75 -2.35
N ASP A 84 -3.10 -10.96 -1.87
CA ASP A 84 -3.80 -11.99 -2.62
C ASP A 84 -5.22 -12.11 -2.06
N PHE A 85 -6.22 -12.13 -2.94
CA PHE A 85 -7.61 -12.39 -2.55
C PHE A 85 -7.94 -13.85 -2.84
N GLN A 86 -8.39 -14.55 -1.81
CA GLN A 86 -9.06 -15.84 -1.98
C GLN A 86 -10.56 -15.54 -2.12
N PRO A 87 -11.19 -15.86 -3.26
CA PRO A 87 -12.64 -15.78 -3.36
C PRO A 87 -13.26 -16.69 -2.28
N MET A 88 -14.31 -16.22 -1.62
CA MET A 88 -15.12 -17.14 -0.82
C MET A 88 -15.74 -18.15 -1.78
N ALA A 89 -15.62 -19.45 -1.50
CA ALA A 89 -16.36 -20.45 -2.25
C ALA A 89 -17.84 -20.07 -2.19
N ASP A 90 -18.48 -19.91 -3.34
CA ASP A 90 -19.90 -19.59 -3.42
C ASP A 90 -20.66 -20.53 -2.50
N SER A 91 -21.42 -19.98 -1.55
CA SER A 91 -22.43 -20.74 -0.83
C SER A 91 -23.40 -21.28 -1.89
N SER A 92 -23.27 -22.57 -2.17
CA SER A 92 -24.12 -23.33 -3.10
C SER A 92 -25.58 -22.96 -2.85
N PRO A 93 -26.38 -22.66 -3.90
CA PRO A 93 -27.82 -22.60 -3.73
C PRO A 93 -28.26 -24.04 -3.40
N ASP A 94 -28.70 -24.27 -2.15
CA ASP A 94 -29.50 -25.43 -1.83
C ASP A 94 -30.76 -25.35 -2.71
N GLU A 95 -30.77 -26.10 -3.82
CA GLU A 95 -31.99 -26.38 -4.56
C GLU A 95 -32.92 -27.18 -3.64
N GLU A 96 -33.86 -26.48 -3.00
CA GLU A 96 -35.00 -27.08 -2.33
C GLU A 96 -35.77 -27.96 -3.32
N LYS A 97 -35.51 -29.26 -3.27
CA LYS A 97 -36.40 -30.28 -3.83
C LYS A 97 -37.67 -30.34 -2.99
N HIS A 98 -38.64 -29.48 -3.28
CA HIS A 98 -40.02 -29.74 -2.87
C HIS A 98 -40.61 -30.80 -3.80
N SER A 99 -40.68 -32.02 -3.26
CA SER A 99 -41.38 -33.17 -3.85
C SER A 99 -42.89 -32.90 -3.81
N GLY A 100 -43.55 -33.08 -4.96
CA GLY A 100 -45.00 -33.19 -5.06
C GLY A 100 -45.50 -34.60 -4.77
#